data_AF-A0A6L8C6S2-F1
#
_entry.id   AF-A0A6L8C6S2-F1
#
_cell.length_a   1.000
_cell.length_b   1.000
_cell.length_c   1.000
_cell.angle_alpha   90.00
_cell.angle_beta   90.00
_cell.angle_gamma   90.00
#
_symmetry.space_group_name_H-M   'P 1'
#
loop_
_entity.id
_entity.type
_entity.pdbx_description
1 polymer ?
#
loop_
_entity_poly.entity_id
_entity_poly.type
_entity_poly.pdbx_seq_one_letter_code
_entity_poly.pdbx_strand_id
1 'polypeptide(L)' 'MPEEVRNAKDGKTIYFQISALYNEENDRIHITSSKTNDSKGFITTVNDDPKSKRGHPNLFKKLAKFLRENNVPAPDTDGL' A
#
# COMPACT_ATOMS: atom_id res chain seq x y z
N MET A 1 -7.31 -6.60 -18.69
CA MET A 1 -6.80 -5.49 -17.86
C MET A 1 -5.41 -5.18 -18.39
N PRO A 2 -5.10 -3.94 -18.81
CA PRO A 2 -3.82 -3.68 -19.45
C PRO A 2 -2.69 -3.90 -18.45
N GLU A 3 -1.63 -4.55 -18.93
CA GLU A 3 -0.38 -4.74 -18.22
C GLU A 3 0.31 -3.38 -18.03
N GLU A 4 0.41 -2.89 -16.80
CA GLU A 4 0.96 -1.55 -16.54
C GLU A 4 2.14 -1.56 -15.56
N VAL A 5 2.97 -2.61 -15.62
CA VAL A 5 4.33 -2.48 -15.08
C VAL A 5 5.22 -1.96 -16.20
N ARG A 6 5.71 -0.73 -16.06
CA ARG A 6 6.63 -0.11 -17.03
C ARG A 6 7.94 0.27 -16.37
N ASN A 7 9.04 0.03 -17.07
CA ASN A 7 10.34 0.56 -16.68
C ASN A 7 10.45 2.03 -17.08
N ALA A 8 11.05 2.85 -16.21
CA ALA A 8 11.48 4.19 -16.57
C ALA A 8 12.72 4.14 -17.48
N LYS A 9 13.00 5.25 -18.15
CA LYS A 9 14.16 5.37 -19.06
C LYS A 9 15.51 5.20 -18.36
N ASP A 10 15.56 5.44 -17.05
CA ASP A 10 16.78 5.31 -16.24
C ASP A 10 17.15 3.85 -15.92
N GLY A 11 16.26 2.89 -16.20
CA GLY A 11 16.44 1.47 -15.89
C GLY A 11 16.42 1.13 -14.39
N LYS A 12 16.14 2.10 -13.50
CA LYS A 12 16.16 1.93 -12.03
C LYS A 12 14.79 2.10 -11.38
N THR A 13 13.83 2.64 -12.12
CA THR A 13 12.48 2.91 -11.63
C THR A 13 11.46 2.06 -12.39
N ILE A 14 10.53 1.44 -11.65
CA ILE A 14 9.33 0.83 -12.23
C ILE A 14 8.09 1.61 -11.80
N TYR A 15 7.13 1.74 -12.70
CA TYR A 15 5.79 2.22 -12.38
C TYR A 15 4.84 1.05 -12.45
N PHE A 16 3.99 0.94 -11.45
CA PHE A 16 3.02 -0.14 -11.33
C PHE A 16 1.85 0.32 -10.46
N GLN A 17 0.69 -0.32 -10.63
CA GLN A 17 -0.47 -0.07 -9.80
C GLN A 17 -0.39 -0.87 -8.50
N ILE A 18 -0.73 -0.22 -7.40
CA ILE A 18 -0.99 -0.87 -6.12
C ILE A 18 -2.43 -0.65 -5.67
N SER A 19 -2.96 -1.59 -4.91
CA SER A 19 -4.19 -1.41 -4.14
C SER A 19 -3.85 -1.37 -2.66
N ALA A 20 -4.51 -0.48 -1.92
CA ALA A 20 -4.43 -0.42 -0.46
C ALA A 20 -5.81 -0.77 0.13
N LEU A 21 -5.82 -1.71 1.06
CA LEU A 21 -7.03 -2.19 1.73
C LEU A 21 -6.84 -2.06 3.24
N TYR A 22 -7.72 -1.32 3.91
CA TYR A 22 -7.77 -1.31 5.36
C TYR A 22 -8.54 -2.53 5.89
N ASN A 23 -7.97 -3.21 6.88
CA ASN A 23 -8.60 -4.29 7.63
C ASN A 23 -8.95 -3.79 9.04
N GLU A 24 -10.24 -3.55 9.26
CA GLU A 24 -10.80 -3.03 10.52
C GLU A 24 -10.62 -4.00 11.70
N GLU A 25 -10.55 -5.32 11.46
CA GLU A 25 -10.49 -6.31 12.53
C GLU A 25 -9.16 -6.29 13.30
N ASN A 26 -8.08 -5.87 12.64
CA ASN A 26 -6.74 -5.93 13.21
C ASN A 26 -5.94 -4.64 13.05
N ASP A 27 -6.59 -3.58 12.60
CA ASP A 27 -6.04 -2.24 12.36
C ASP A 27 -4.77 -2.26 11.48
N ARG A 28 -4.88 -2.89 10.30
CA ARG A 28 -3.75 -3.01 9.36
C ARG A 28 -4.14 -2.61 7.96
N ILE A 29 -3.15 -2.14 7.20
CA ILE A 29 -3.32 -1.85 5.78
C ILE A 29 -2.59 -2.92 4.97
N HIS A 30 -3.30 -3.58 4.08
CA HIS A 30 -2.73 -4.49 3.09
C HIS A 30 -2.43 -3.73 1.80
N ILE A 31 -1.21 -3.88 1.29
CA ILE A 31 -0.80 -3.34 0.00
C ILE A 31 -0.60 -4.51 -0.95
N THR A 32 -1.23 -4.46 -2.11
CA THR A 32 -1.08 -5.46 -3.16
C THR A 32 -0.66 -4.82 -4.46
N SER A 33 0.14 -5.52 -5.27
CA SER A 33 0.34 -5.17 -6.67
C SER A 33 -0.42 -6.14 -7.57
N SER A 34 -0.84 -5.66 -8.73
CA SER A 34 -1.34 -6.53 -9.79
C SER A 34 -0.24 -7.48 -10.26
N LYS A 35 -0.64 -8.69 -10.68
CA LYS A 35 0.26 -9.62 -11.38
C LYS A 35 0.59 -9.05 -12.77
N THR A 36 1.79 -9.33 -13.27
CA THR A 36 2.11 -9.20 -14.69
C THR A 36 2.14 -10.57 -15.34
N ASN A 37 2.22 -10.64 -16.67
CA ASN A 37 2.39 -11.92 -17.36
C ASN A 37 3.69 -12.64 -16.95
N ASP A 38 4.74 -11.87 -16.61
CA ASP A 38 6.08 -12.41 -16.30
C ASP A 38 6.41 -12.50 -14.80
N SER A 39 5.56 -11.96 -13.91
CA SER A 39 5.84 -11.93 -12.47
C SER A 39 4.62 -12.03 -11.58
N LYS A 40 4.78 -12.75 -10.47
CA LYS A 40 3.79 -12.76 -9.38
C LYS A 40 3.83 -11.38 -8.71
N GLY A 41 2.68 -10.71 -8.67
CA GLY A 41 2.49 -9.52 -7.84
C GLY A 41 2.77 -9.82 -6.37
N PHE A 42 2.93 -8.78 -5.55
CA PHE A 42 3.16 -8.93 -4.12
C PHE A 42 1.92 -8.60 -3.31
N ILE A 43 1.86 -9.15 -2.11
CA ILE A 43 0.97 -8.73 -1.03
C ILE A 43 1.82 -8.53 0.21
N THR A 44 1.64 -7.39 0.87
CA THR A 44 2.28 -7.10 2.14
C THR A 44 1.31 -6.39 3.07
N THR A 45 1.67 -6.32 4.33
CA THR A 45 0.87 -5.67 5.38
C THR A 45 1.73 -4.63 6.08
N VAL A 46 1.14 -3.47 6.35
CA VAL A 46 1.75 -2.35 7.06
C VAL A 46 0.88 -2.01 8.29
N ASN A 47 1.52 -1.66 9.40
CA ASN A 47 0.87 -1.18 10.62
C ASN A 47 1.64 -0.02 11.27
N ASP A 48 1.04 0.59 12.31
CA ASP A 48 1.62 1.74 13.03
C ASP A 48 2.61 1.36 14.14
N ASP A 49 2.82 0.06 14.42
CA ASP A 49 3.73 -0.36 15.50
C ASP A 49 5.18 -0.42 15.01
N PRO A 50 6.07 0.53 15.38
CA PRO A 50 7.45 0.56 14.91
C PRO A 50 8.30 -0.63 15.39
N LYS A 51 7.85 -1.38 16.39
CA LYS A 51 8.55 -2.60 16.86
C LYS A 51 8.18 -3.83 16.03
N SER A 52 7.12 -3.75 15.22
CA SER A 52 6.70 -4.83 14.35
C SER A 52 7.63 -4.96 13.13
N LYS A 53 7.87 -6.19 12.65
CA LYS A 53 8.52 -6.41 11.34
C LYS A 53 7.76 -5.76 10.17
N ARG A 54 6.48 -5.44 10.38
CA ARG A 54 5.57 -4.78 9.44
C ARG A 54 5.29 -3.32 9.82
N GLY A 55 6.03 -2.83 10.81
CA GLY A 55 5.91 -1.50 11.39
C GLY A 55 6.46 -0.44 10.48
N HIS A 56 5.60 0.42 9.95
CA HIS A 56 6.03 1.57 9.18
C HIS A 56 5.12 2.78 9.43
N PRO A 57 5.22 3.44 10.61
CA PRO A 57 4.26 4.45 11.08
C PRO A 57 4.00 5.57 10.07
N ASN A 58 5.06 6.11 9.45
CA ASN A 58 4.92 7.17 8.45
C ASN A 58 4.15 6.72 7.19
N LEU A 59 4.38 5.49 6.73
CA LEU A 59 3.69 4.95 5.56
C LEU A 59 2.23 4.62 5.92
N PHE A 60 2.02 4.02 7.08
CA PHE A 60 0.69 3.73 7.60
C PHE A 60 -0.18 4.99 7.67
N LYS A 61 0.31 6.08 8.28
CA LYS A 61 -0.41 7.36 8.39
C LYS A 61 -0.73 7.99 7.03
N LYS A 62 0.23 7.95 6.09
CA LYS A 62 -0.01 8.45 4.72
C LYS A 62 -1.08 7.65 3.99
N LEU A 63 -1.07 6.33 4.13
CA LEU A 63 -2.10 5.47 3.54
C LEU A 63 -3.45 5.66 4.22
N ALA A 64 -3.49 5.79 5.55
CA ALA A 64 -4.72 6.10 6.29
C ALA A 64 -5.34 7.42 5.83
N LYS A 65 -4.52 8.48 5.69
CA LYS A 65 -4.97 9.77 5.13
C LYS A 65 -5.50 9.61 3.71
N PHE A 66 -4.77 8.94 2.83
CA PHE A 66 -5.19 8.72 1.44
C PHE A 66 -6.51 7.95 1.34
N LEU A 67 -6.69 6.89 2.14
CA LEU A 67 -7.94 6.13 2.21
C LEU A 67 -9.11 7.01 2.67
N ARG A 68 -8.91 7.81 3.73
CA ARG A 68 -9.91 8.75 4.24
C ARG A 68 -10.31 9.81 3.21
N GLU A 69 -9.34 10.41 2.53
CA GLU A 69 -9.56 11.41 1.47
C GLU A 69 -10.34 10.86 0.28
N ASN A 70 -10.30 9.54 0.06
CA ASN A 70 -11.04 8.83 -0.99
C ASN A 70 -12.34 8.19 -0.49
N ASN A 71 -12.83 8.55 0.71
CA ASN A 71 -14.08 8.09 1.29
C ASN A 71 -14.22 6.55 1.43
N VAL A 72 -13.12 5.86 1.70
CA VAL A 72 -13.12 4.43 2.06
C VAL A 72 -12.73 4.23 3.53
N PRO A 73 -13.07 3.09 4.16
CA PRO A 73 -12.67 2.81 5.53
C PRO A 73 -11.15 2.97 5.73
N ALA A 74 -10.77 3.63 6.83
CA ALA A 74 -9.39 3.96 7.14
C ALA A 74 -9.13 3.91 8.65
N PRO A 75 -7.89 3.61 9.08
CA PRO A 75 -7.52 3.69 10.49
C PRO A 75 -7.72 5.09 11.06
N ASP A 76 -8.12 5.18 12.32
CA ASP A 76 -8.16 6.44 13.06
C ASP A 76 -6.76 6.77 13.59
N THR A 77 -5.95 7.38 12.73
CA THR A 77 -4.65 7.93 13.11
C THR A 77 -4.85 9.39 13.49
N ASP A 78 -4.72 9.73 14.77
CA ASP A 78 -4.77 11.11 15.25
C ASP A 78 -3.90 12.06 14.39
N GLY A 79 -4.56 13.06 13.78
CA GLY A 79 -3.97 14.33 13.34
C GLY A 79 -3.02 14.33 12.13
N LEU A 80 -3.58 14.48 10.93
CA LEU A 80 -2.99 15.19 9.77
C LEU A 80 -4.08 15.75 8.85
#